data_AF-A0A969WQ22-F1
#
_entry.id   AF-A0A969WQ22-F1
#
_cell.length_a   1.000
_cell.length_b   1.000
_cell.length_c   1.000
_cell.angle_alpha   90.00
_cell.angle_beta   90.00
_cell.angle_gamma   90.00
#
_symmetry.space_group_name_H-M   'P 1'
#
loop_
_entity.id
_entity.type
_entity.pdbx_description
1 polymer ?
#
loop_
_entity_poly.entity_id
_entity_poly.type
_entity_poly.pdbx_seq_one_letter_code
_entity_poly.pdbx_strand_id
1 'polypeptide(L)'
;MSKTTINIRTDAEIKEKSQKIFETFGFDMTTAINLFLRQTVLLNNLPFSIGHQNEINEKPAVRKPLEYGSLKGEIWTAADFNAPLDDFSEYIK
;
A
#
# COMPACT_ATOMS: atom_id res chain seq x y z
N MET A 1 28.51 -19.98 -3.05
CA MET A 1 27.63 -19.26 -2.09
C MET A 1 27.38 -20.19 -0.91
N SER A 2 27.78 -19.79 0.30
CA SER A 2 27.43 -20.54 1.52
C SER A 2 25.91 -20.55 1.69
N LYS A 3 25.33 -21.73 1.93
CA LYS A 3 23.92 -21.87 2.26
C LYS A 3 23.80 -21.91 3.78
N THR A 4 22.93 -21.06 4.33
CA THR A 4 22.64 -21.02 5.76
C THR A 4 21.20 -21.46 5.97
N THR A 5 20.96 -22.26 7.02
CA THR A 5 19.63 -22.71 7.40
C THR A 5 18.98 -21.70 8.33
N ILE A 6 17.71 -21.38 8.07
CA ILE A 6 16.89 -20.51 8.92
C ILE A 6 15.73 -21.33 9.47
N ASN A 7 15.55 -21.33 10.79
CA ASN A 7 14.41 -21.97 11.45
C ASN A 7 13.38 -20.90 11.82
N ILE A 8 12.13 -21.07 11.36
CA ILE A 8 11.05 -20.10 11.53
C ILE A 8 9.88 -20.77 12.24
N ARG A 9 9.38 -20.16 13.32
CA ARG A 9 8.12 -20.54 13.97
C ARG A 9 6.99 -19.70 13.39
N THR A 10 5.89 -20.33 13.01
CA THR A 10 4.72 -19.65 12.46
C THR A 10 3.46 -20.44 12.77
N ASP A 11 2.30 -19.81 12.59
CA ASP A 11 1.01 -20.43 12.79
C ASP A 11 0.70 -21.48 11.69
N ALA A 12 0.06 -22.58 12.08
CA ALA A 12 -0.23 -23.67 11.15
C ALA A 12 -1.22 -23.26 10.05
N GLU A 13 -2.24 -22.46 10.38
CA GLU A 13 -3.21 -22.00 9.40
C GLU A 13 -2.59 -21.00 8.41
N ILE A 14 -1.74 -20.10 8.90
CA ILE A 14 -1.05 -19.13 8.04
C ILE A 14 -0.13 -19.87 7.06
N LYS A 15 0.59 -20.90 7.53
CA LYS A 15 1.44 -21.73 6.68
C LYS A 15 0.61 -22.40 5.58
N GLU A 16 -0.50 -23.04 5.92
CA GLU A 16 -1.35 -23.75 4.95
C GLU A 16 -1.95 -22.78 3.92
N LYS A 17 -2.47 -21.63 4.37
CA LYS A 17 -3.01 -20.58 3.48
C LYS A 17 -1.93 -20.05 2.53
N SER A 18 -0.74 -19.75 3.05
CA SER A 18 0.37 -19.24 2.26
C SER A 18 0.83 -20.26 1.22
N GLN A 19 0.93 -21.54 1.60
CA GLN A 19 1.35 -22.61 0.70
C GLN A 19 0.41 -22.74 -0.52
N LYS A 20 -0.92 -22.72 -0.31
CA LYS A 20 -1.90 -22.78 -1.41
C LYS A 20 -1.74 -21.61 -2.38
N ILE A 21 -1.46 -20.42 -1.85
CA ILE A 21 -1.23 -19.21 -2.66
C ILE A 21 0.06 -19.38 -3.47
N PHE A 22 1.16 -19.80 -2.85
CA PHE A 22 2.43 -19.99 -3.54
C PHE A 22 2.38 -21.10 -4.60
N GLU A 23 1.67 -22.19 -4.33
CA GLU A 23 1.45 -23.27 -5.30
C GLU A 23 0.69 -22.76 -6.54
N THR A 24 -0.26 -21.84 -6.37
CA THR A 24 -0.96 -21.19 -7.49
C THR A 24 0.01 -20.41 -8.39
N PHE A 25 1.07 -19.85 -7.81
CA PHE A 25 2.15 -19.18 -8.55
C PHE A 25 3.27 -20.12 -9.02
N GLY A 26 3.20 -21.42 -8.71
CA GLY A 26 4.24 -22.39 -9.03
C GLY A 26 5.50 -22.28 -8.15
N PHE A 27 5.37 -21.69 -6.96
CA PHE A 27 6.48 -21.54 -6.01
C PHE A 27 6.33 -22.46 -4.80
N ASP A 28 7.45 -23.05 -4.38
CA ASP A 28 7.56 -23.67 -3.06
C ASP A 28 7.72 -22.59 -1.98
N MET A 29 7.30 -22.91 -0.75
CA MET A 29 7.39 -22.03 0.42
C MET A 29 8.82 -21.49 0.62
N THR A 30 9.83 -22.34 0.43
CA THR A 30 11.25 -21.95 0.56
C THR A 30 11.66 -20.95 -0.50
N THR A 31 11.11 -21.09 -1.72
CA THR A 31 11.38 -20.17 -2.83
C THR A 31 10.78 -18.80 -2.56
N ALA A 32 9.54 -18.76 -2.07
CA ALA A 32 8.86 -17.51 -1.71
C ALA A 32 9.62 -16.75 -0.60
N ILE A 33 10.08 -17.44 0.44
CA ILE A 33 10.86 -16.81 1.53
C ILE A 33 12.20 -16.28 1.00
N ASN A 34 12.90 -17.06 0.17
CA ASN A 34 14.16 -16.60 -0.43
C ASN A 34 13.97 -15.38 -1.35
N LEU A 35 12.86 -15.34 -2.09
CA LEU A 35 12.49 -14.19 -2.91
C LEU A 35 12.25 -12.95 -2.04
N PHE A 36 11.50 -13.11 -0.95
CA PHE A 36 11.26 -12.03 0.01
C PHE A 36 12.57 -11.44 0.55
N LEU A 37 13.49 -12.29 1.03
CA LEU A 37 14.78 -11.84 1.57
C LEU A 37 15.62 -11.10 0.52
N ARG A 38 15.61 -11.57 -0.74
CA ARG A 38 16.32 -10.91 -1.84
C ARG A 38 15.74 -9.52 -2.13
N GLN A 39 14.42 -9.39 -2.14
CA GLN A 39 13.75 -8.10 -2.37
C GLN A 39 14.06 -7.12 -1.24
N THR A 40 14.06 -7.57 0.01
CA THR A 40 14.43 -6.73 1.16
C THR A 40 15.84 -6.18 1.04
N VAL A 41 16.81 -7.01 0.62
CA VAL A 41 18.21 -6.57 0.41
C VAL A 41 18.34 -5.63 -0.78
N LEU A 42 17.60 -5.90 -1.87
CA LEU A 42 17.66 -5.09 -3.09
C LEU A 42 17.12 -3.67 -2.86
N LEU A 43 15.99 -3.56 -2.15
CA LEU A 43 15.31 -2.29 -1.90
C LEU A 43 15.85 -1.55 -0.67
N ASN A 44 16.60 -2.23 0.20
CA ASN A 44 16.93 -1.76 1.55
C ASN A 44 15.68 -1.28 2.33
N ASN A 45 14.54 -1.92 2.07
CA ASN A 45 13.25 -1.61 2.65
C ASN A 45 12.40 -2.88 2.69
N LEU A 46 11.27 -2.85 3.39
CA LEU A 46 10.32 -3.93 3.34
C LEU A 46 9.67 -4.00 1.95
N PRO A 47 9.58 -5.20 1.36
CA PRO A 47 9.06 -5.38 0.01
C PRO A 47 7.52 -5.37 -0.03
N PHE A 48 6.89 -4.75 0.97
CA PHE A 48 5.47 -4.47 1.04
C PHE A 48 5.27 -3.13 1.75
N SER A 49 4.23 -2.40 1.35
CA SER A 49 3.84 -1.17 2.04
C SER A 49 3.23 -1.51 3.40
N ILE A 50 3.75 -0.89 4.46
CA ILE A 50 3.13 -0.98 5.79
C ILE A 50 2.12 0.17 5.88
N GLY A 51 0.85 -0.16 5.69
CA GLY A 51 -0.26 0.77 5.90
C GLY A 51 -1.47 0.00 6.42
N HIS A 52 -2.34 0.66 7.18
CA HIS A 52 -3.68 0.13 7.39
C HIS A 52 -4.37 0.11 6.03
N GLN A 53 -4.71 -1.08 5.56
CA GLN A 53 -5.40 -1.32 4.29
C GLN A 53 -6.77 -0.61 4.20
N ASN A 54 -7.19 0.03 5.30
CA ASN A 54 -8.45 0.74 5.45
C ASN A 54 -8.37 2.26 5.21
N GLU A 55 -7.19 2.82 4.90
CA GLU A 55 -7.05 4.27 4.70
C GLU A 55 -6.27 4.61 3.41
N ILE A 56 -6.71 4.04 2.29
CA ILE A 56 -6.77 4.87 1.09
C ILE A 56 -7.87 5.91 1.34
N ASN A 57 -7.53 6.98 2.08
CA ASN A 57 -8.29 8.23 2.12
C ASN A 57 -8.18 8.92 0.75
N GLU A 58 -8.43 8.21 -0.34
CA GLU A 58 -8.65 8.79 -1.66
C GLU A 58 -10.06 9.40 -1.62
N LYS A 59 -10.17 10.54 -0.92
CA LYS A 59 -11.36 11.38 -0.98
C LYS A 59 -11.63 11.61 -2.47
N PRO A 60 -12.80 11.19 -3.00
CA PRO A 60 -13.01 11.13 -4.44
C PRO A 60 -12.87 12.53 -5.04
N ALA A 61 -12.19 12.63 -6.18
CA ALA A 61 -12.14 13.87 -6.95
C ALA A 61 -13.55 14.17 -7.51
N VAL A 62 -14.11 15.32 -7.15
CA VAL A 62 -15.44 15.78 -7.57
C VAL A 62 -15.27 16.89 -8.61
N ARG A 63 -16.11 16.85 -9.66
CA ARG A 63 -16.22 17.95 -10.62
C ARG A 63 -16.94 19.12 -9.96
N LYS A 64 -16.26 20.26 -9.84
CA LYS A 64 -16.87 21.49 -9.34
C LYS A 64 -16.84 22.57 -10.44
N PRO A 65 -17.94 23.33 -10.60
CA PRO A 65 -17.92 24.48 -11.48
C PRO A 65 -16.98 25.54 -10.91
N LEU A 66 -16.04 26.00 -11.73
CA LEU A 66 -15.19 27.14 -11.45
C LEU A 66 -15.86 28.38 -12.04
N GLU A 67 -16.15 29.35 -11.19
CA GLU A 67 -16.54 30.69 -11.60
C GLU A 67 -15.50 31.69 -11.07
N TYR A 68 -14.62 32.17 -11.95
CA TYR A 68 -13.64 33.21 -11.60
C TYR A 68 -13.75 34.38 -12.57
N GLY A 69 -14.40 35.45 -12.14
CA GLY A 69 -14.71 36.60 -13.00
C GLY A 69 -15.52 36.18 -14.22
N SER A 70 -14.94 36.31 -15.42
CA SER A 70 -15.58 35.90 -16.68
C SER A 70 -15.23 34.47 -17.12
N LEU A 71 -14.34 33.77 -16.40
CA LEU A 71 -13.94 32.39 -16.70
C LEU A 71 -14.93 31.42 -16.06
N LYS A 72 -15.59 30.61 -16.90
CA LYS A 72 -16.45 29.50 -16.47
C LYS A 72 -15.88 28.19 -17.02
N GLY A 73 -15.72 27.19 -16.16
CA GLY A 73 -15.23 25.86 -16.54
C GLY A 73 -15.48 24.83 -15.45
N GLU A 74 -15.17 23.56 -15.73
CA GLU A 74 -15.21 22.49 -14.73
C GLU A 74 -13.79 22.15 -14.31
N ILE A 75 -13.55 22.06 -13.00
CA ILE A 75 -12.27 21.58 -12.45
C ILE A 75 -12.49 20.34 -11.59
N TRP A 76 -11.50 19.46 -11.60
CA TRP A 76 -11.42 18.34 -10.67
C TRP A 76 -10.84 18.85 -9.36
N THR A 77 -11.61 18.75 -8.27
CA THR A 77 -11.17 19.18 -6.93
C THR A 77 -11.49 18.10 -5.91
N ALA A 78 -10.78 18.10 -4.78
CA ALA A 78 -11.16 17.26 -3.66
C ALA A 78 -12.58 17.60 -3.18
N ALA A 79 -13.36 16.59 -2.77
CA ALA A 79 -14.68 16.78 -2.19
C ALA A 79 -14.66 17.83 -1.06
N ASP A 80 -13.61 17.78 -0.24
CA ASP A 80 -13.46 18.58 0.98
C ASP A 80 -12.75 19.92 0.79
N PHE A 81 -12.56 20.39 -0.46
CA PHE A 81 -11.91 21.68 -0.72
C PHE A 81 -12.57 22.88 -0.03
N ASN A 82 -13.86 22.79 0.33
CA ASN A 82 -14.59 23.83 1.07
C ASN A 82 -14.70 23.55 2.58
N ALA A 83 -13.98 22.55 3.10
CA ALA A 83 -13.96 22.29 4.54
C ALA A 83 -13.34 23.48 5.29
N PRO A 84 -13.88 23.86 6.46
CA PRO A 84 -13.29 24.89 7.31
C PRO A 84 -11.81 24.63 7.61
N LEU A 85 -11.01 25.70 7.68
CA LEU A 85 -9.54 25.67 7.75
C LEU A 85 -8.94 24.97 8.99
N ASP A 86 -9.73 24.54 9.96
CA ASP A 86 -9.23 23.90 11.20
C ASP A 86 -8.56 22.53 10.95
N ASP A 87 -8.90 21.86 9.84
CA ASP A 87 -8.36 20.53 9.46
C ASP A 87 -6.96 20.56 8.82
N PHE A 88 -6.37 21.72 8.49
CA PHE A 88 -5.02 21.76 7.89
C PHE A 88 -3.89 21.49 8.90
N SER A 89 -4.18 21.50 10.19
CA SER A 89 -3.23 21.05 11.22
C SER A 89 -2.83 19.59 11.02
N GLU A 90 -3.68 18.79 10.37
CA GLU A 90 -3.44 17.40 10.02
C GLU A 90 -2.54 17.24 8.77
N TYR A 91 -2.40 18.30 7.95
CA TYR A 91 -1.55 18.33 6.75
C TYR A 91 -0.13 18.88 6.99
N ILE A 92 0.10 19.58 8.12
CA ILE A 92 1.40 20.17 8.50
C ILE A 92 2.12 19.28 9.52
N LYS A 93 2.06 17.95 9.38
CA LYS A 93 2.80 17.02 10.23
C LYS A 93 3.67 16.07 9.43
#